data_AF-A0A3D9IPG9-F1
#
_entry.id   AF-A0A3D9IPG9-F1
#
_cell.length_a   1.000
_cell.length_b   1.000
_cell.length_c   1.000
_cell.angle_alpha   90.00
_cell.angle_beta   90.00
_cell.angle_gamma   90.00
#
_symmetry.space_group_name_H-M   'P 1'
#
loop_
_entity.id
_entity.type
_entity.pdbx_description
1 polymer ?
#
loop_
_entity_poly.entity_id
_entity_poly.type
_entity_poly.pdbx_seq_one_letter_code
_entity_poly.pdbx_strand_id
1 'polypeptide(L)'
;MKEAKPEWYARLKRGPFEGNVFDSELQREVEARAQSGQSGRTGKTRRTGRTRLNIRAVSLGAAAVLLIVLAALATSGRPFDSGRQASIGGGGEEESTISFGYAMDQLRLGMTQEEVLQALGDDSVGLSVRRDFPQEHREDPNDMSTWSAVDLWRYDFGVRDGYEVRQGNGVDNLEDAFDLDGIRSGEIQAQLIINWRDRKVERVIAKMRSGDGTIGTTRLGPVIEHDAPLAAEEPPEAEPKASDSSPDPELPAPNEGIRAVGSSGAGQFQLRPVKSGDESVQTLGAPSCLGQETDAHFFGDYELFFHRPSGEETVVQSFEQLEMIWKGNDTLEFRQLEFADMELFLFLPRYTDCHALEFYAYGVDKATGEASNYTFRDGENDLPYWNTSPQELPKVEDGMLVVEGGRWAGQDGAVRYTFEPVPDKHQLRLADEERIP
;
A
#
# COMPACT_ATOMS: atom_id res chain seq x y z
N MET A 1 -45.03 17.38 14.36
CA MET A 1 -44.69 17.38 12.92
C MET A 1 -44.79 15.93 12.43
N LYS A 2 -45.69 15.66 11.48
CA LYS A 2 -45.88 14.33 10.86
C LYS A 2 -45.30 14.42 9.45
N GLU A 3 -43.98 14.37 9.34
CA GLU A 3 -43.34 14.25 8.03
C GLU A 3 -43.19 12.77 7.70
N ALA A 4 -43.52 12.43 6.45
CA ALA A 4 -43.37 11.07 5.95
C ALA A 4 -41.89 10.70 5.96
N LYS A 5 -41.57 9.52 6.52
CA LYS A 5 -40.18 9.05 6.55
C LYS A 5 -39.68 8.92 5.10
N PRO A 6 -38.42 9.33 4.83
CA PRO A 6 -37.83 9.21 3.50
C PRO A 6 -37.83 7.77 2.98
N GLU A 7 -37.93 7.62 1.67
CA GLU A 7 -38.04 6.33 0.97
C GLU A 7 -36.88 5.36 1.29
N TRP A 8 -35.67 5.88 1.53
CA TRP A 8 -34.50 5.06 1.88
C TRP A 8 -34.72 4.28 3.19
N TYR A 9 -35.55 4.78 4.10
CA TYR A 9 -35.88 4.11 5.36
C TYR A 9 -36.70 2.83 5.14
N ALA A 10 -37.45 2.75 4.03
CA ALA A 10 -38.16 1.53 3.63
C ALA A 10 -37.23 0.50 2.96
N ARG A 11 -36.14 0.95 2.32
CA ARG A 11 -35.12 0.09 1.70
C ARG A 11 -34.21 -0.55 2.75
N LEU A 12 -33.88 0.18 3.82
CA LEU A 12 -33.08 -0.32 4.95
C LEU A 12 -33.79 -1.44 5.74
N LYS A 13 -35.12 -1.46 5.72
CA LYS A 13 -35.92 -2.56 6.28
C LYS A 13 -35.91 -3.83 5.43
N ARG A 14 -35.47 -3.75 4.17
CA ARG A 14 -35.35 -4.87 3.22
C ARG A 14 -33.88 -5.11 2.86
N GLY A 15 -33.03 -5.21 3.89
CA GLY A 15 -31.63 -5.58 3.68
C GLY A 15 -31.49 -6.98 3.06
N PRO A 16 -30.29 -7.34 2.56
CA PRO A 16 -30.03 -8.61 1.84
C PRO A 16 -30.23 -9.89 2.69
N PHE A 17 -30.66 -9.73 3.94
CA PHE A 17 -30.92 -10.79 4.90
C PHE A 17 -32.42 -11.08 5.11
N GLU A 18 -33.32 -10.51 4.27
CA GLU A 18 -34.72 -10.94 4.21
C GLU A 18 -34.80 -12.39 3.71
N GLY A 19 -34.75 -13.34 4.64
CA GLY A 19 -34.91 -14.78 4.38
C GLY A 19 -34.03 -15.67 5.26
N ASN A 20 -32.86 -15.17 5.67
CA ASN A 20 -31.94 -15.90 6.55
C ASN A 20 -31.91 -15.21 7.91
N VAL A 21 -32.93 -15.51 8.72
CA VAL A 21 -32.88 -15.19 10.14
C VAL A 21 -31.67 -15.92 10.70
N PHE A 22 -30.76 -15.18 11.35
CA PHE A 22 -29.66 -15.76 12.13
C PHE A 22 -30.29 -16.58 13.26
N ASP A 23 -30.61 -17.82 12.95
CA ASP A 23 -31.39 -18.66 13.84
C ASP A 23 -30.50 -19.22 14.96
N SER A 24 -31.14 -19.78 15.96
CA SER A 24 -30.46 -20.36 17.10
C SER A 24 -29.54 -21.52 16.73
N GLU A 25 -29.67 -22.10 15.53
CA GLU A 25 -28.80 -23.18 15.06
C GLU A 25 -27.49 -22.60 14.51
N LEU A 26 -27.58 -21.56 13.68
CA LEU A 26 -26.42 -20.83 13.16
C LEU A 26 -25.60 -20.19 14.28
N GLN A 27 -26.27 -19.59 15.27
CA GLN A 27 -25.60 -19.02 16.44
C GLN A 27 -24.83 -20.10 17.23
N ARG A 28 -25.44 -21.28 17.39
CA ARG A 28 -24.85 -22.40 18.14
C ARG A 28 -23.70 -23.06 17.38
N GLU A 29 -23.74 -23.06 16.05
CA GLU A 29 -22.64 -23.52 15.21
C GLU A 29 -21.43 -22.58 15.29
N VAL A 30 -21.66 -21.26 15.27
CA VAL A 30 -20.61 -20.25 15.42
C VAL A 30 -19.96 -20.34 16.81
N GLU A 31 -20.77 -20.46 17.87
CA GLU A 31 -20.27 -20.65 19.23
C GLU A 31 -19.49 -21.97 19.38
N ALA A 32 -19.94 -23.06 18.75
CA ALA A 32 -19.23 -24.34 18.75
C ALA A 32 -17.88 -24.26 18.03
N ARG A 33 -17.79 -23.55 16.90
CA ARG A 33 -16.52 -23.33 16.18
C ARG A 33 -15.56 -22.48 16.98
N ALA A 34 -16.04 -21.41 17.60
CA ALA A 34 -15.24 -20.54 18.47
C ALA A 34 -14.69 -21.30 19.70
N GLN A 35 -15.48 -22.22 20.28
CA GLN A 35 -15.07 -23.04 21.42
C GLN A 35 -14.16 -24.21 21.02
N SER A 36 -14.26 -24.73 19.80
CA SER A 36 -13.48 -25.90 19.35
C SER A 36 -12.00 -25.64 19.09
N GLY A 37 -11.53 -24.38 19.18
CA GLY A 37 -10.11 -24.03 19.35
C GLY A 37 -9.15 -24.86 18.51
N GLN A 38 -9.38 -24.95 17.20
CA GLN A 38 -8.56 -25.77 16.30
C GLN A 38 -7.26 -25.02 15.95
N SER A 39 -6.42 -24.82 16.96
CA SER A 39 -5.00 -24.52 16.77
C SER A 39 -4.36 -25.71 16.07
N GLY A 40 -4.01 -25.54 14.79
CA GLY A 40 -3.21 -26.49 14.01
C GLY A 40 -1.82 -26.65 14.62
N ARG A 41 -1.70 -27.53 15.62
CA ARG A 41 -0.44 -27.84 16.30
C ARG A 41 0.29 -28.94 15.53
N THR A 42 1.27 -28.51 14.77
CA THR A 42 2.53 -29.18 14.41
C THR A 42 2.80 -30.48 15.18
N GLY A 43 2.90 -31.58 14.42
CA GLY A 43 3.18 -32.91 14.93
C GLY A 43 4.56 -33.01 15.59
N LYS A 44 4.58 -33.29 16.89
CA LYS A 44 5.73 -33.84 17.61
C LYS A 44 5.76 -35.36 17.42
N THR A 45 6.64 -35.86 16.57
CA THR A 45 6.97 -37.29 16.51
C THR A 45 8.00 -37.66 17.59
N ARG A 46 7.69 -38.76 18.27
CA ARG A 46 8.43 -39.37 19.38
C ARG A 46 9.84 -39.81 18.96
N ARG A 47 10.81 -39.44 19.80
CA ARG A 47 12.14 -40.05 19.90
C ARG A 47 12.03 -41.44 20.54
N THR A 48 12.43 -42.48 19.82
CA THR A 48 12.93 -43.75 20.38
C THR A 48 14.19 -44.14 19.61
N GLY A 49 15.24 -44.52 20.35
CA GLY A 49 16.60 -44.59 19.84
C GLY A 49 17.03 -45.91 19.20
N ARG A 50 18.18 -45.77 18.50
CA ARG A 50 19.24 -46.74 18.20
C ARG A 50 18.91 -47.95 17.31
N THR A 51 19.48 -47.91 16.10
CA THR A 51 20.49 -48.88 15.64
C THR A 51 21.32 -48.30 14.48
N ARG A 52 22.63 -48.52 14.54
CA ARG A 52 23.61 -48.21 13.49
C ARG A 52 23.48 -49.25 12.37
N LEU A 53 23.59 -48.86 11.09
CA LEU A 53 24.15 -49.71 10.04
C LEU A 53 24.45 -48.92 8.73
N ASN A 54 25.74 -48.86 8.45
CA ASN A 54 26.52 -48.73 7.22
C ASN A 54 25.97 -48.10 5.92
N ILE A 55 26.70 -47.06 5.54
CA ILE A 55 26.95 -46.51 4.21
C ILE A 55 27.63 -47.57 3.33
N ARG A 56 27.00 -47.93 2.20
CA ARG A 56 27.56 -48.23 0.85
C ARG A 56 26.55 -49.06 0.05
N ALA A 57 26.32 -48.65 -1.20
CA ALA A 57 25.59 -49.34 -2.28
C ALA A 57 24.07 -49.08 -2.41
N VAL A 58 23.69 -47.92 -2.99
CA VAL A 58 22.63 -47.83 -4.02
C VAL A 58 22.94 -46.61 -4.91
N SER A 59 23.89 -46.76 -5.84
CA SER A 59 24.20 -45.74 -6.85
C SER A 59 24.51 -46.42 -8.18
N LEU A 60 23.57 -47.23 -8.68
CA LEU A 60 23.69 -47.92 -9.99
C LEU A 60 22.33 -48.32 -10.59
N GLY A 61 21.26 -47.58 -10.29
CA GLY A 61 19.89 -47.87 -10.78
C GLY A 61 19.21 -46.77 -11.61
N ALA A 62 19.74 -45.53 -11.63
CA ALA A 62 19.05 -44.39 -12.24
C ALA A 62 19.58 -43.99 -13.63
N ALA A 63 20.73 -44.53 -14.08
CA ALA A 63 21.32 -44.14 -15.37
C ALA A 63 20.81 -44.95 -16.58
N ALA A 64 20.19 -46.12 -16.36
CA ALA A 64 19.73 -46.98 -17.46
C ALA A 64 18.32 -46.61 -17.99
N VAL A 65 17.50 -45.92 -17.20
CA VAL A 65 16.14 -45.53 -17.60
C VAL A 65 16.14 -44.23 -18.42
N LEU A 66 17.13 -43.34 -18.22
CA LEU A 66 17.22 -42.07 -18.96
C LEU A 66 17.68 -42.24 -20.42
N LEU A 67 18.45 -43.29 -20.73
CA LEU A 67 18.92 -43.58 -22.09
C LEU A 67 17.87 -44.23 -23.00
N ILE A 68 16.83 -44.85 -22.43
CA ILE A 68 15.74 -45.46 -23.21
C ILE A 68 14.71 -44.41 -23.63
N VAL A 69 14.52 -43.34 -22.85
CA VAL A 69 13.60 -42.24 -23.20
C VAL A 69 14.17 -41.32 -24.29
N LEU A 70 15.49 -41.11 -24.32
CA LEU A 70 16.14 -40.27 -25.34
C LEU A 70 16.25 -40.95 -26.72
N ALA A 71 16.17 -42.28 -26.79
CA ALA A 71 16.16 -43.00 -28.07
C ALA A 71 14.77 -43.05 -28.75
N ALA A 72 13.70 -42.71 -28.03
CA ALA A 72 12.33 -42.74 -28.56
C ALA A 72 11.87 -41.42 -29.22
N LEU A 73 12.63 -40.33 -29.05
CA LEU A 73 12.27 -39.00 -29.60
C LEU A 73 12.96 -38.66 -30.93
N ALA A 74 13.77 -39.56 -31.49
CA ALA A 74 14.54 -39.30 -32.72
C ALA A 74 13.93 -39.85 -34.02
N THR A 75 12.71 -40.42 -34.02
CA THR A 75 12.12 -41.06 -35.21
C THR A 75 10.68 -40.66 -35.51
N SER A 76 10.39 -39.37 -35.66
CA SER A 76 9.18 -38.93 -36.38
C SER A 76 9.33 -37.54 -37.02
N GLY A 77 10.25 -37.44 -37.99
CA GLY A 77 10.25 -36.33 -38.94
C GLY A 77 9.15 -36.53 -39.99
N ARG A 78 8.16 -35.64 -40.05
CA ARG A 78 7.34 -35.39 -41.24
C ARG A 78 7.23 -33.87 -41.46
N PRO A 79 7.46 -33.36 -42.68
CA PRO A 79 7.37 -31.94 -42.97
C PRO A 79 5.90 -31.54 -43.11
N PHE A 80 5.52 -30.38 -42.56
CA PHE A 80 4.23 -29.79 -42.83
C PHE A 80 4.32 -28.83 -44.02
N ASP A 81 3.46 -29.13 -44.98
CA ASP A 81 3.25 -28.48 -46.26
C ASP A 81 2.39 -27.21 -46.06
N SER A 82 2.76 -26.13 -46.75
CA SER A 82 2.07 -24.86 -46.71
C SER A 82 0.93 -24.83 -47.73
N GLY A 83 -0.31 -24.75 -47.25
CA GLY A 83 -1.41 -24.21 -48.05
C GLY A 83 -2.75 -24.91 -47.85
N ARG A 84 -3.72 -24.18 -47.29
CA ARG A 84 -5.11 -24.13 -47.76
C ARG A 84 -5.92 -23.05 -47.05
N GLN A 85 -6.35 -22.07 -47.84
CA GLN A 85 -7.66 -21.44 -47.67
C GLN A 85 -8.74 -22.51 -47.80
N ALA A 86 -9.66 -22.58 -46.83
CA ALA A 86 -11.06 -22.92 -47.08
C ALA A 86 -11.90 -22.50 -45.87
N SER A 87 -12.79 -21.55 -46.13
CA SER A 87 -14.08 -21.38 -45.45
C SER A 87 -14.77 -22.73 -45.25
N ILE A 88 -15.24 -23.02 -44.03
CA ILE A 88 -16.35 -23.93 -43.71
C ILE A 88 -16.96 -23.42 -42.40
N GLY A 89 -18.25 -23.08 -42.45
CA GLY A 89 -19.06 -22.78 -41.29
C GLY A 89 -19.39 -24.05 -40.51
N GLY A 90 -19.27 -23.95 -39.19
CA GLY A 90 -19.75 -24.92 -38.22
C GLY A 90 -20.09 -24.16 -36.96
N GLY A 91 -21.38 -24.16 -36.58
CA GLY A 91 -21.89 -23.46 -35.41
C GLY A 91 -21.42 -24.11 -34.11
N GLY A 92 -20.19 -23.81 -33.72
CA GLY A 92 -19.85 -23.72 -32.30
C GLY A 92 -20.48 -22.42 -31.78
N GLU A 93 -21.08 -22.47 -30.60
CA GLU A 93 -21.42 -21.26 -29.86
C GLU A 93 -20.10 -20.50 -29.67
N GLU A 94 -19.84 -19.50 -30.52
CA GLU A 94 -18.74 -18.58 -30.32
C GLU A 94 -18.96 -17.95 -28.95
N GLU A 95 -18.14 -18.36 -27.97
CA GLU A 95 -18.10 -17.71 -26.68
C GLU A 95 -17.93 -16.22 -26.92
N SER A 96 -18.91 -15.43 -26.44
CA SER A 96 -18.94 -14.00 -26.62
C SER A 96 -17.77 -13.38 -25.87
N THR A 97 -16.64 -13.22 -26.56
CA THR A 97 -15.46 -12.54 -26.03
C THR A 97 -15.76 -11.05 -25.90
N ILE A 98 -15.53 -10.50 -24.71
CA ILE A 98 -15.62 -9.06 -24.50
C ILE A 98 -14.50 -8.39 -25.28
N SER A 99 -14.88 -7.58 -26.27
CA SER A 99 -13.90 -6.80 -27.02
C SER A 99 -13.28 -5.70 -26.16
N PHE A 100 -12.02 -5.37 -26.44
CA PHE A 100 -11.32 -4.25 -25.80
C PHE A 100 -12.11 -2.93 -25.93
N GLY A 101 -12.68 -2.64 -27.11
CA GLY A 101 -13.49 -1.43 -27.33
C GLY A 101 -14.72 -1.38 -26.43
N TYR A 102 -15.43 -2.50 -26.28
CA TYR A 102 -16.56 -2.59 -25.35
C TYR A 102 -16.15 -2.32 -23.90
N ALA A 103 -15.03 -2.90 -23.45
CA ALA A 103 -14.54 -2.67 -22.09
C ALA A 103 -14.24 -1.18 -21.84
N MET A 104 -13.56 -0.52 -22.77
CA MET A 104 -13.26 0.91 -22.67
C MET A 104 -14.50 1.79 -22.70
N ASP A 105 -15.54 1.42 -23.45
CA ASP A 105 -16.81 2.18 -23.53
C ASP A 105 -17.65 2.08 -22.25
N GLN A 106 -17.51 0.98 -21.50
CA GLN A 106 -18.25 0.79 -20.25
C GLN A 106 -17.54 1.40 -19.03
N LEU A 107 -16.22 1.48 -19.04
CA LEU A 107 -15.44 1.98 -17.90
C LEU A 107 -15.57 3.49 -17.71
N ARG A 108 -15.73 3.90 -16.44
CA ARG A 108 -15.82 5.29 -16.01
C ARG A 108 -15.13 5.46 -14.67
N LEU A 109 -14.59 6.66 -14.44
CA LEU A 109 -14.05 7.03 -13.14
C LEU A 109 -15.16 6.99 -12.08
N GLY A 110 -14.80 6.57 -10.88
CA GLY A 110 -15.72 6.46 -9.75
C GLY A 110 -16.58 5.20 -9.73
N MET A 111 -16.51 4.34 -10.76
CA MET A 111 -17.23 3.06 -10.75
C MET A 111 -16.79 2.20 -9.57
N THR A 112 -17.73 1.56 -8.87
CA THR A 112 -17.38 0.59 -7.83
C THR A 112 -16.89 -0.71 -8.44
N GLN A 113 -16.29 -1.55 -7.60
CA GLN A 113 -15.88 -2.89 -7.97
C GLN A 113 -17.01 -3.69 -8.62
N GLU A 114 -18.20 -3.66 -8.02
CA GLU A 114 -19.39 -4.36 -8.49
C GLU A 114 -19.88 -3.80 -9.84
N GLU A 115 -19.79 -2.49 -10.04
CA GLU A 115 -20.18 -1.85 -11.31
C GLU A 115 -19.23 -2.26 -12.43
N VAL A 116 -17.92 -2.37 -12.16
CA VAL A 116 -16.94 -2.86 -13.14
C VAL A 116 -17.15 -4.33 -13.44
N LEU A 117 -17.40 -5.16 -12.43
CA LEU A 117 -17.72 -6.59 -12.62
C LEU A 117 -19.02 -6.76 -13.40
N GLN A 118 -20.04 -5.96 -13.14
CA GLN A 118 -21.29 -5.99 -13.89
C GLN A 118 -21.08 -5.55 -15.36
N ALA A 119 -20.21 -4.57 -15.59
CA ALA A 119 -19.89 -4.05 -16.91
C ALA A 119 -19.00 -5.00 -17.74
N LEU A 120 -18.06 -5.69 -17.10
CA LEU A 120 -17.07 -6.55 -17.75
C LEU A 120 -17.34 -8.04 -17.54
N GLY A 121 -18.44 -8.41 -16.89
CA GLY A 121 -18.83 -9.77 -16.57
C GLY A 121 -18.25 -10.29 -15.24
N ASP A 122 -19.09 -11.02 -14.50
CA ASP A 122 -18.76 -11.65 -13.20
C ASP A 122 -17.82 -12.87 -13.38
N ASP A 123 -18.01 -13.62 -14.48
CA ASP A 123 -17.29 -14.85 -14.80
C ASP A 123 -16.36 -14.67 -16.01
N SER A 124 -15.09 -14.43 -15.74
CA SER A 124 -14.02 -14.69 -16.71
C SER A 124 -13.23 -15.93 -16.28
N VAL A 125 -13.91 -17.02 -15.92
CA VAL A 125 -13.28 -18.32 -15.60
C VAL A 125 -12.88 -19.09 -16.88
N GLY A 126 -13.29 -18.61 -18.08
CA GLY A 126 -12.90 -19.20 -19.38
C GLY A 126 -12.34 -18.21 -20.41
N LEU A 127 -12.39 -16.91 -20.12
CA LEU A 127 -11.88 -15.86 -21.01
C LEU A 127 -10.51 -15.44 -20.50
N SER A 128 -9.58 -15.13 -21.41
CA SER A 128 -8.15 -14.86 -21.20
C SER A 128 -7.78 -13.67 -20.29
N VAL A 129 -8.68 -13.26 -19.40
CA VAL A 129 -8.46 -12.31 -18.30
C VAL A 129 -7.79 -13.06 -17.16
N ARG A 130 -6.46 -13.11 -17.17
CA ARG A 130 -5.68 -13.57 -16.01
C ARG A 130 -5.51 -12.41 -15.05
N ARG A 131 -6.23 -12.46 -13.92
CA ARG A 131 -6.17 -11.45 -12.85
C ARG A 131 -4.94 -11.78 -11.99
N ASP A 132 -3.89 -10.98 -12.12
CA ASP A 132 -2.63 -11.19 -11.41
C ASP A 132 -2.32 -10.01 -10.48
N PHE A 133 -1.74 -10.31 -9.32
CA PHE A 133 -1.40 -9.35 -8.27
C PHE A 133 0.12 -9.21 -8.16
N PRO A 134 0.68 -7.99 -8.07
CA PRO A 134 2.14 -7.78 -7.99
C PRO A 134 2.75 -8.09 -6.60
N GLN A 135 1.96 -8.46 -5.60
CA GLN A 135 2.44 -8.84 -4.26
C GLN A 135 2.43 -10.36 -4.07
N GLU A 136 3.42 -10.92 -3.35
CA GLU A 136 3.47 -12.34 -2.95
C GLU A 136 2.40 -12.66 -1.87
N HIS A 137 1.11 -12.51 -2.19
CA HIS A 137 0.03 -12.97 -1.32
C HIS A 137 -0.35 -14.41 -1.66
N ARG A 138 -0.35 -15.26 -0.63
CA ARG A 138 -0.54 -16.71 -0.71
C ARG A 138 -1.99 -17.09 -0.39
N GLU A 139 -2.94 -16.42 -1.02
CA GLU A 139 -4.37 -16.58 -0.75
C GLU A 139 -5.12 -17.11 -1.97
N ASP A 140 -6.25 -17.76 -1.71
CA ASP A 140 -7.06 -18.46 -2.71
C ASP A 140 -7.56 -17.45 -3.76
N PRO A 141 -7.26 -17.65 -5.06
CA PRO A 141 -7.71 -16.77 -6.13
C PRO A 141 -9.25 -16.75 -6.30
N ASN A 142 -10.01 -17.52 -5.52
CA ASN A 142 -11.47 -17.49 -5.47
C ASN A 142 -12.03 -16.91 -4.15
N ASP A 143 -11.19 -16.52 -3.18
CA ASP A 143 -11.66 -15.89 -1.94
C ASP A 143 -11.86 -14.39 -2.14
N MET A 144 -13.10 -14.00 -2.42
CA MET A 144 -13.48 -12.62 -2.73
C MET A 144 -13.35 -11.64 -1.54
N SER A 145 -13.13 -12.12 -0.31
CA SER A 145 -13.01 -11.26 0.87
C SER A 145 -11.65 -10.57 0.99
N THR A 146 -10.64 -11.08 0.28
CA THR A 146 -9.27 -10.55 0.29
C THR A 146 -9.01 -9.57 -0.86
N TRP A 147 -9.95 -9.46 -1.80
CA TRP A 147 -9.84 -8.64 -3.02
C TRP A 147 -10.00 -7.14 -2.77
N SER A 148 -10.61 -6.75 -1.64
CA SER A 148 -10.70 -5.35 -1.23
C SER A 148 -9.37 -4.72 -0.81
N ALA A 149 -8.27 -5.49 -0.87
CA ALA A 149 -6.92 -5.07 -0.48
C ALA A 149 -5.98 -4.83 -1.68
N VAL A 150 -6.47 -4.91 -2.93
CA VAL A 150 -5.61 -4.76 -4.10
C VAL A 150 -5.97 -3.53 -4.92
N ASP A 151 -5.04 -2.59 -5.02
CA ASP A 151 -5.22 -1.30 -5.69
C ASP A 151 -5.12 -1.38 -7.22
N LEU A 152 -4.89 -2.56 -7.81
CA LEU A 152 -4.63 -2.70 -9.25
C LEU A 152 -5.20 -4.00 -9.83
N TRP A 153 -6.02 -3.87 -10.88
CA TRP A 153 -6.52 -4.99 -11.69
C TRP A 153 -5.96 -4.93 -13.10
N ARG A 154 -5.61 -6.09 -13.67
CA ARG A 154 -5.15 -6.22 -15.06
C ARG A 154 -6.08 -7.13 -15.86
N TYR A 155 -6.38 -6.73 -17.10
CA TYR A 155 -7.10 -7.51 -18.10
C TYR A 155 -6.28 -7.63 -19.38
N ASP A 156 -6.14 -8.85 -19.87
CA ASP A 156 -5.44 -9.17 -21.11
C ASP A 156 -6.45 -9.58 -22.18
N PHE A 157 -6.45 -8.88 -23.32
CA PHE A 157 -7.39 -9.11 -24.41
C PHE A 157 -6.68 -9.75 -25.59
N GLY A 158 -7.32 -10.77 -26.19
CA GLY A 158 -6.83 -11.40 -27.41
C GLY A 158 -5.48 -12.10 -27.24
N VAL A 159 -5.21 -12.69 -26.07
CA VAL A 159 -4.01 -13.48 -25.82
C VAL A 159 -4.02 -14.72 -26.71
N ARG A 160 -2.94 -14.93 -27.46
CA ARG A 160 -2.79 -16.09 -28.35
C ARG A 160 -2.63 -17.37 -27.54
N ASP A 161 -3.28 -18.45 -27.99
CA ASP A 161 -3.14 -19.77 -27.38
C ASP A 161 -1.67 -20.19 -27.22
N GLY A 162 -1.31 -20.53 -25.98
CA GLY A 162 0.04 -20.97 -25.61
C GLY A 162 1.03 -19.85 -25.29
N TYR A 163 0.62 -18.58 -25.38
CA TYR A 163 1.43 -17.47 -24.89
C TYR A 163 1.27 -17.31 -23.37
N GLU A 164 2.39 -17.22 -22.66
CA GLU A 164 2.42 -16.91 -21.23
C GLU A 164 2.69 -15.41 -21.05
N VAL A 165 1.66 -14.68 -20.60
CA VAL A 165 1.77 -13.24 -20.31
C VAL A 165 2.81 -13.00 -19.22
N ARG A 166 3.79 -12.16 -19.51
CA ARG A 166 4.83 -11.78 -18.55
C ARG A 166 4.23 -10.83 -17.51
N GLN A 167 4.53 -11.10 -16.25
CA GLN A 167 4.27 -10.17 -15.17
C GLN A 167 5.49 -9.26 -15.06
N GLY A 168 5.29 -7.95 -15.25
CA GLY A 168 6.31 -7.00 -14.86
C GLY A 168 6.13 -6.56 -13.42
N ASN A 169 7.20 -6.08 -12.81
CA ASN A 169 7.28 -5.70 -11.40
C ASN A 169 6.67 -4.30 -11.18
N GLY A 170 5.43 -4.08 -11.63
CA GLY A 170 4.78 -2.76 -11.67
C GLY A 170 4.37 -2.17 -10.32
N VAL A 171 5.12 -2.49 -9.26
CA VAL A 171 4.93 -1.92 -7.92
C VAL A 171 5.35 -0.44 -7.90
N ASP A 172 6.47 -0.12 -8.57
CA ASP A 172 7.04 1.24 -8.55
C ASP A 172 6.70 2.04 -9.82
N ASN A 173 6.35 1.37 -10.92
CA ASN A 173 6.00 1.99 -12.19
C ASN A 173 4.87 1.22 -12.89
N LEU A 174 3.72 1.87 -13.06
CA LEU A 174 2.55 1.32 -13.75
C LEU A 174 2.82 0.94 -15.21
N GLU A 175 3.80 1.57 -15.87
CA GLU A 175 4.20 1.21 -17.23
C GLU A 175 4.88 -0.17 -17.29
N ASP A 176 5.55 -0.58 -16.21
CA ASP A 176 6.21 -1.89 -16.12
C ASP A 176 5.21 -3.02 -15.86
N ALA A 177 3.98 -2.72 -15.45
CA ALA A 177 2.93 -3.73 -15.28
C ALA A 177 2.41 -4.33 -16.62
N PHE A 178 2.76 -3.70 -17.76
CA PHE A 178 2.36 -4.14 -19.09
C PHE A 178 3.38 -5.11 -19.72
N ASP A 179 2.88 -6.16 -20.36
CA ASP A 179 3.66 -7.04 -21.24
C ASP A 179 3.77 -6.42 -22.65
N LEU A 180 4.59 -5.37 -22.74
CA LEU A 180 4.81 -4.66 -24.00
C LEU A 180 5.40 -5.56 -25.09
N ASP A 181 6.12 -6.62 -24.72
CA ASP A 181 6.69 -7.57 -25.68
C ASP A 181 5.61 -8.46 -26.29
N GLY A 182 4.66 -8.94 -25.48
CA GLY A 182 3.46 -9.63 -25.94
C GLY A 182 2.64 -8.77 -26.90
N ILE A 183 2.43 -7.50 -26.55
CA ILE A 183 1.71 -6.55 -27.43
C ILE A 183 2.48 -6.31 -28.74
N ARG A 184 3.80 -6.06 -28.69
CA ARG A 184 4.63 -5.82 -29.89
C ARG A 184 4.68 -7.01 -30.83
N SER A 185 4.82 -8.21 -30.27
CA SER A 185 4.87 -9.45 -31.05
C SER A 185 3.50 -9.83 -31.64
N GLY A 186 2.41 -9.25 -31.12
CA GLY A 186 1.04 -9.59 -31.51
C GLY A 186 0.52 -10.84 -30.83
N GLU A 187 1.19 -11.28 -29.77
CA GLU A 187 0.77 -12.38 -28.90
C GLU A 187 -0.31 -11.93 -27.89
N ILE A 188 -0.42 -10.62 -27.64
CA ILE A 188 -1.51 -9.97 -26.92
C ILE A 188 -2.08 -8.85 -27.80
N GLN A 189 -3.40 -8.74 -27.92
CA GLN A 189 -4.03 -7.67 -28.69
C GLN A 189 -4.02 -6.33 -27.94
N ALA A 190 -4.44 -6.36 -26.68
CA ALA A 190 -4.47 -5.20 -25.79
C ALA A 190 -4.37 -5.62 -24.33
N GLN A 191 -3.89 -4.72 -23.49
CA GLN A 191 -3.92 -4.87 -22.04
C GLN A 191 -4.55 -3.64 -21.42
N LEU A 192 -5.26 -3.85 -20.33
CA LEU A 192 -5.97 -2.83 -19.57
C LEU A 192 -5.61 -2.98 -18.10
N ILE A 193 -5.25 -1.87 -17.46
CA ILE A 193 -5.02 -1.78 -16.03
C ILE A 193 -6.04 -0.83 -15.44
N ILE A 194 -6.75 -1.27 -14.40
CA ILE A 194 -7.66 -0.47 -13.60
C ILE A 194 -7.00 -0.27 -12.24
N ASN A 195 -6.74 0.97 -11.88
CA ASN A 195 -6.24 1.35 -10.57
C ASN A 195 -7.42 1.85 -9.71
N TRP A 196 -7.44 1.38 -8.47
CA TRP A 196 -8.53 1.56 -7.52
C TRP A 196 -8.10 2.48 -6.38
N ARG A 197 -9.01 3.37 -5.98
CA ARG A 197 -8.89 4.17 -4.76
C ARG A 197 -10.23 4.26 -4.07
N ASP A 198 -10.24 4.03 -2.76
CA ASP A 198 -11.47 4.02 -1.96
C ASP A 198 -12.56 3.11 -2.57
N ARG A 199 -12.14 1.96 -3.11
CA ARG A 199 -12.99 0.96 -3.79
C ARG A 199 -13.72 1.48 -5.04
N LYS A 200 -13.16 2.51 -5.67
CA LYS A 200 -13.66 3.09 -6.91
C LYS A 200 -12.55 3.18 -7.95
N VAL A 201 -12.93 3.12 -9.22
CA VAL A 201 -12.00 3.34 -10.33
C VAL A 201 -11.43 4.76 -10.25
N GLU A 202 -10.15 4.87 -9.94
CA GLU A 202 -9.43 6.14 -9.94
C GLU A 202 -8.82 6.42 -11.31
N ARG A 203 -8.24 5.39 -11.92
CA ARG A 203 -7.51 5.51 -13.17
C ARG A 203 -7.59 4.23 -13.97
N VAL A 204 -7.64 4.38 -15.28
CA VAL A 204 -7.63 3.27 -16.25
C VAL A 204 -6.56 3.57 -17.29
N ILE A 205 -5.65 2.63 -17.51
CA ILE A 205 -4.63 2.71 -18.54
C ILE A 205 -4.80 1.51 -19.45
N ALA A 206 -4.89 1.74 -20.75
CA ALA A 206 -4.91 0.68 -21.73
C ALA A 206 -3.78 0.84 -22.74
N LYS A 207 -3.16 -0.28 -23.10
CA LYS A 207 -2.16 -0.35 -24.17
C LYS A 207 -2.61 -1.34 -25.23
N MET A 208 -2.51 -0.94 -26.49
CA MET A 208 -2.88 -1.79 -27.62
C MET A 208 -1.95 -1.56 -28.80
N ARG A 209 -1.77 -2.60 -29.62
CA ARG A 209 -1.02 -2.47 -30.86
C ARG A 209 -1.85 -1.73 -31.91
N SER A 210 -1.34 -0.60 -32.38
CA SER A 210 -1.89 0.15 -33.51
C SER A 210 -1.60 -0.57 -34.83
N GLY A 211 -2.39 -0.26 -35.87
CA GLY A 211 -2.23 -0.88 -37.20
C GLY A 211 -0.88 -0.62 -37.89
N ASP A 212 -0.14 0.39 -37.44
CA ASP A 212 1.22 0.72 -37.90
C ASP A 212 2.34 0.00 -37.12
N GLY A 213 1.97 -0.84 -36.14
CA GLY A 213 2.90 -1.57 -35.29
C GLY A 213 3.39 -0.82 -34.05
N THR A 214 2.97 0.44 -33.83
CA THR A 214 3.23 1.16 -32.58
C THR A 214 2.30 0.69 -31.46
N ILE A 215 2.63 0.99 -30.19
CA ILE A 215 1.73 0.74 -29.06
C ILE A 215 1.02 2.04 -28.73
N GLY A 216 -0.29 2.10 -28.97
CA GLY A 216 -1.14 3.19 -28.52
C GLY A 216 -1.45 3.05 -27.02
N THR A 217 -1.50 4.18 -26.31
CA THR A 217 -1.94 4.22 -24.91
C THR A 217 -3.21 5.05 -24.81
N THR A 218 -4.25 4.51 -24.18
CA THR A 218 -5.49 5.23 -23.85
C THR A 218 -5.59 5.35 -22.34
N ARG A 219 -5.96 6.53 -21.82
CA ARG A 219 -6.05 6.81 -20.39
C ARG A 219 -7.43 7.37 -20.04
N LEU A 220 -8.02 6.89 -18.95
CA LEU A 220 -9.15 7.53 -18.27
C LEU A 220 -8.68 7.87 -16.84
N GLY A 221 -8.81 9.11 -16.40
CA GLY A 221 -8.31 9.54 -15.09
C GLY A 221 -7.30 10.68 -15.16
N PRO A 222 -6.87 11.21 -14.00
CA PRO A 222 -5.83 12.22 -13.94
C PRO A 222 -4.52 11.70 -14.54
N VAL A 223 -3.85 12.54 -15.31
CA VAL A 223 -2.50 12.27 -15.82
C VAL A 223 -1.53 12.64 -14.70
N ILE A 224 -0.81 11.66 -14.16
CA ILE A 224 0.29 11.93 -13.23
C ILE A 224 1.43 12.53 -14.07
N GLU A 225 1.95 13.69 -13.69
CA GLU A 225 2.91 14.45 -14.51
C GLU A 225 4.20 13.69 -14.85
N HIS A 226 4.54 12.63 -14.11
CA HIS A 226 5.61 11.69 -14.47
C HIS A 226 5.39 10.94 -15.80
N ASP A 227 4.17 10.93 -16.35
CA ASP A 227 3.79 10.21 -17.56
C ASP A 227 3.62 11.10 -18.80
N ALA A 228 3.93 12.41 -18.70
CA ALA A 228 3.90 13.31 -19.84
C ALA A 228 5.15 13.09 -20.72
N PRO A 229 5.01 12.74 -22.02
CA PRO A 229 6.18 12.74 -22.90
C PRO A 229 6.75 14.15 -22.92
N LEU A 230 8.08 14.28 -22.75
CA LEU A 230 8.85 15.51 -22.94
C LEU A 230 8.47 16.11 -24.31
N ALA A 231 7.52 17.04 -24.31
CA ALA A 231 7.03 17.66 -25.51
C ALA A 231 8.16 18.54 -26.07
N ALA A 232 8.53 18.25 -27.31
CA ALA A 232 9.45 19.07 -28.09
C ALA A 232 8.92 20.50 -28.16
N GLU A 233 9.81 21.45 -27.86
CA GLU A 233 9.56 22.89 -27.93
C GLU A 233 9.03 23.28 -29.32
N GLU A 234 7.80 23.80 -29.38
CA GLU A 234 7.34 24.64 -30.49
C GLU A 234 7.16 26.10 -30.03
N PRO A 235 7.36 27.08 -30.94
CA PRO A 235 7.53 28.49 -30.60
C PRO A 235 6.18 29.19 -30.28
N PRO A 236 6.22 30.38 -29.66
CA PRO A 236 5.06 30.95 -28.99
C PRO A 236 4.05 31.51 -30.00
N GLU A 237 2.83 30.97 -29.98
CA GLU A 237 1.65 31.58 -30.60
C GLU A 237 0.71 32.11 -29.52
N ALA A 238 0.11 33.27 -29.79
CA ALA A 238 -0.35 34.25 -28.82
C ALA A 238 -1.47 33.78 -27.87
N GLU A 239 -1.30 34.14 -26.59
CA GLU A 239 -2.19 33.88 -25.46
C GLU A 239 -3.63 34.43 -25.64
N PRO A 240 -4.68 33.62 -25.35
CA PRO A 240 -5.92 34.15 -24.85
C PRO A 240 -5.81 34.35 -23.33
N LYS A 241 -6.01 35.60 -22.89
CA LYS A 241 -6.15 35.97 -21.48
C LYS A 241 -7.47 35.46 -20.90
N ALA A 242 -7.40 34.53 -19.95
CA ALA A 242 -8.24 34.32 -18.77
C ALA A 242 -7.99 32.88 -18.32
N SER A 243 -7.51 32.62 -17.10
CA SER A 243 -8.28 32.77 -15.87
C SER A 243 -7.29 32.75 -14.70
N ASP A 244 -7.61 33.46 -13.62
CA ASP A 244 -6.92 33.38 -12.33
C ASP A 244 -6.82 31.90 -11.89
N SER A 245 -5.71 31.26 -12.23
CA SER A 245 -5.25 30.05 -11.54
C SER A 245 -4.85 30.52 -10.15
N SER A 246 -5.55 30.03 -9.14
CA SER A 246 -5.08 30.17 -7.77
C SER A 246 -3.62 29.70 -7.75
N PRO A 247 -2.68 30.49 -7.19
CA PRO A 247 -1.28 30.10 -7.19
C PRO A 247 -1.17 28.73 -6.52
N ASP A 248 -0.61 27.76 -7.24
CA ASP A 248 -0.24 26.48 -6.65
C ASP A 248 0.58 26.77 -5.39
N PRO A 249 0.34 26.04 -4.28
CA PRO A 249 1.13 26.21 -3.07
C PRO A 249 2.61 26.02 -3.42
N GLU A 250 3.41 27.06 -3.19
CA GLU A 250 4.84 27.04 -3.46
C GLU A 250 5.51 26.03 -2.49
N LEU A 251 5.77 24.84 -3.01
CA LEU A 251 6.51 23.79 -2.31
C LEU A 251 7.95 24.25 -2.05
N PRO A 252 8.57 23.83 -0.94
CA PRO A 252 9.95 24.17 -0.67
C PRO A 252 10.88 23.49 -1.68
N ALA A 253 12.05 24.09 -1.87
CA ALA A 253 13.14 23.42 -2.54
C ALA A 253 13.49 22.11 -1.78
N PRO A 254 13.59 20.98 -2.49
CA PRO A 254 14.11 19.76 -1.92
C PRO A 254 15.55 19.93 -1.44
N ASN A 255 15.94 19.17 -0.43
CA ASN A 255 17.24 19.18 0.23
C ASN A 255 17.65 20.51 0.87
N GLU A 256 16.71 21.46 1.02
CA GLU A 256 16.96 22.77 1.58
C GLU A 256 15.98 23.11 2.71
N GLY A 257 16.50 23.76 3.75
CA GLY A 257 15.72 24.32 4.85
C GLY A 257 15.57 23.41 6.07
N ILE A 258 14.69 23.84 6.97
CA ILE A 258 14.38 23.15 8.23
C ILE A 258 12.94 22.65 8.14
N ARG A 259 12.76 21.34 8.30
CA ARG A 259 11.45 20.69 8.22
C ARG A 259 10.70 20.71 9.53
N ALA A 260 11.42 20.61 10.65
CA ALA A 260 10.82 20.70 11.96
C ALA A 260 11.75 21.37 13.00
N VAL A 261 11.17 22.06 13.99
CA VAL A 261 11.88 22.76 15.07
C VAL A 261 11.26 22.54 16.45
N GLY A 262 12.11 22.43 17.47
CA GLY A 262 11.69 22.40 18.88
C GLY A 262 12.62 23.27 19.71
N SER A 263 12.11 24.26 20.43
CA SER A 263 12.94 25.20 21.20
C SER A 263 12.90 24.87 22.69
N SER A 264 14.07 24.77 23.32
CA SER A 264 14.24 24.54 24.75
C SER A 264 15.02 25.69 25.40
N GLY A 265 15.07 25.72 26.73
CA GLY A 265 15.93 26.68 27.44
C GLY A 265 17.44 26.50 27.15
N ALA A 266 17.86 25.30 26.76
CA ALA A 266 19.26 24.94 26.53
C ALA A 266 19.70 24.97 25.05
N GLY A 267 18.76 25.11 24.11
CA GLY A 267 19.05 25.01 22.69
C GLY A 267 17.82 24.72 21.83
N GLN A 268 18.03 24.38 20.57
CA GLN A 268 16.97 24.14 19.59
C GLN A 268 17.22 22.87 18.78
N PHE A 269 16.19 22.02 18.68
CA PHE A 269 16.11 20.94 17.72
C PHE A 269 15.81 21.47 16.31
N GLN A 270 16.50 20.92 15.30
CA GLN A 270 16.25 21.18 13.88
C GLN A 270 16.32 19.89 13.09
N LEU A 271 15.20 19.48 12.48
CA LEU A 271 15.17 18.38 11.51
C LEU A 271 15.48 18.92 10.12
N ARG A 272 16.50 18.39 9.48
CA ARG A 272 17.00 18.87 8.18
C ARG A 272 17.25 17.68 7.24
N PRO A 273 17.00 17.82 5.93
CA PRO A 273 17.38 16.79 4.97
C PRO A 273 18.90 16.64 4.95
N VAL A 274 19.38 15.42 4.70
CA VAL A 274 20.80 15.16 4.52
C VAL A 274 21.27 15.88 3.26
N LYS A 275 22.31 16.73 3.35
CA LYS A 275 22.75 17.60 2.23
C LYS A 275 23.09 16.85 0.93
N SER A 276 23.49 15.60 1.02
CA SER A 276 23.83 14.74 -0.12
C SER A 276 22.74 13.72 -0.45
N GLY A 277 21.60 13.76 0.23
CA GLY A 277 20.48 12.86 0.03
C GLY A 277 19.56 13.32 -1.09
N ASP A 278 18.66 12.42 -1.49
CA ASP A 278 17.58 12.71 -2.42
C ASP A 278 16.29 12.88 -1.59
N GLU A 279 15.96 14.12 -1.24
CA GLU A 279 14.62 14.46 -0.74
C GLU A 279 13.67 14.66 -1.93
N SER A 280 12.50 14.03 -1.87
CA SER A 280 11.37 14.33 -2.73
C SER A 280 10.40 15.21 -1.97
N VAL A 281 9.94 16.29 -2.61
CA VAL A 281 8.88 17.15 -2.09
C VAL A 281 7.82 17.33 -3.17
N GLN A 282 6.61 16.91 -2.86
CA GLN A 282 5.46 16.96 -3.76
C GLN A 282 4.19 17.27 -2.97
N THR A 283 3.09 17.53 -3.66
CA THR A 283 1.78 17.51 -3.02
C THR A 283 1.32 16.05 -2.87
N LEU A 284 0.42 15.79 -1.91
CA LEU A 284 -0.17 14.45 -1.74
C LEU A 284 -0.96 14.01 -2.99
N GLY A 285 -1.44 14.98 -3.78
CA GLY A 285 -2.03 14.76 -5.10
C GLY A 285 -3.48 14.27 -5.09
N ALA A 286 -3.99 13.84 -3.94
CA ALA A 286 -5.40 13.54 -3.73
C ALA A 286 -5.72 13.39 -2.24
N PRO A 287 -6.97 13.69 -1.82
CA PRO A 287 -7.35 13.61 -0.42
C PRO A 287 -7.34 12.15 0.07
N SER A 288 -6.97 11.95 1.32
CA SER A 288 -7.00 10.66 2.01
C SER A 288 -7.11 10.87 3.53
N CYS A 289 -7.08 9.80 4.31
CA CYS A 289 -6.96 9.93 5.76
C CYS A 289 -5.60 10.46 6.24
N LEU A 290 -4.58 10.46 5.37
CA LEU A 290 -3.25 11.02 5.64
C LEU A 290 -3.18 12.54 5.42
N GLY A 291 -4.13 13.12 4.70
CA GLY A 291 -4.14 14.56 4.41
C GLY A 291 -5.05 14.99 3.26
N GLN A 292 -5.04 16.29 2.94
CA GLN A 292 -5.67 16.86 1.76
C GLN A 292 -4.77 16.73 0.53
N GLU A 293 -5.35 16.86 -0.66
CA GLU A 293 -4.61 16.78 -1.93
C GLU A 293 -3.47 17.79 -2.05
N THR A 294 -3.64 18.96 -1.44
CA THR A 294 -2.67 20.08 -1.46
C THR A 294 -1.62 19.99 -0.38
N ASP A 295 -1.70 19.01 0.53
CA ASP A 295 -0.74 18.86 1.61
C ASP A 295 0.63 18.49 1.05
N ALA A 296 1.69 19.00 1.66
CA ALA A 296 3.06 18.69 1.28
C ALA A 296 3.43 17.30 1.78
N HIS A 297 3.97 16.50 0.88
CA HIS A 297 4.54 15.18 1.09
C HIS A 297 6.05 15.26 0.92
N PHE A 298 6.77 14.92 1.98
CA PHE A 298 8.22 14.90 2.02
C PHE A 298 8.69 13.46 2.20
N PHE A 299 9.68 13.04 1.43
CA PHE A 299 10.27 11.72 1.54
C PHE A 299 11.77 11.78 1.32
N GLY A 300 12.57 11.22 2.23
CA GLY A 300 14.03 11.22 2.09
C GLY A 300 14.77 10.90 3.39
N ASP A 301 16.08 11.14 3.39
CA ASP A 301 16.92 10.94 4.57
C ASP A 301 17.08 12.25 5.34
N TYR A 302 16.98 12.18 6.67
CA TYR A 302 17.02 13.36 7.54
C TYR A 302 17.93 13.17 8.73
N GLU A 303 18.42 14.28 9.25
CA GLU A 303 19.14 14.34 10.51
C GLU A 303 18.48 15.36 11.44
N LEU A 304 18.25 14.94 12.68
CA LEU A 304 17.83 15.79 13.77
C LEU A 304 19.06 16.31 14.51
N PHE A 305 19.23 17.62 14.49
CA PHE A 305 20.32 18.30 15.19
C PHE A 305 19.81 19.02 16.42
N PHE A 306 20.65 19.13 17.45
CA PHE A 306 20.45 20.03 18.57
C PHE A 306 21.51 21.12 18.56
N HIS A 307 21.06 22.37 18.55
CA HIS A 307 21.88 23.56 18.51
C HIS A 307 21.89 24.25 19.86
N ARG A 308 23.07 24.38 20.47
CA ARG A 308 23.23 25.16 21.71
C ARG A 308 23.42 26.65 21.40
N PRO A 309 23.05 27.55 22.31
CA PRO A 309 23.35 28.99 22.20
C PRO A 309 24.85 29.31 22.04
N SER A 310 25.73 28.40 22.45
CA SER A 310 27.18 28.50 22.24
C SER A 310 27.60 28.38 20.77
N GLY A 311 26.71 27.92 19.89
CA GLY A 311 27.00 27.59 18.50
C GLY A 311 27.44 26.14 18.26
N GLU A 312 27.50 25.31 19.32
CA GLU A 312 27.72 23.87 19.19
C GLU A 312 26.48 23.19 18.59
N GLU A 313 26.72 22.25 17.68
CA GLU A 313 25.69 21.48 17.00
C GLU A 313 25.99 19.98 17.17
N THR A 314 24.99 19.20 17.57
CA THR A 314 25.11 17.74 17.76
C THR A 314 24.00 17.02 17.01
N VAL A 315 24.35 15.97 16.26
CA VAL A 315 23.36 15.04 15.67
C VAL A 315 22.77 14.19 16.79
N VAL A 316 21.44 14.21 16.92
CA VAL A 316 20.69 13.46 17.95
C VAL A 316 20.12 12.18 17.36
N GLN A 317 19.63 12.22 16.12
CA GLN A 317 19.10 11.05 15.42
C GLN A 317 19.21 11.23 13.90
N SER A 318 19.40 10.12 13.18
CA SER A 318 19.30 10.05 11.73
C SER A 318 18.08 9.20 11.34
N PHE A 319 17.41 9.58 10.26
CA PHE A 319 16.29 8.86 9.68
C PHE A 319 16.64 8.46 8.26
N GLU A 320 16.38 7.19 7.94
CA GLU A 320 16.44 6.69 6.57
C GLU A 320 15.01 6.66 6.03
N GLN A 321 14.78 7.23 4.85
CA GLN A 321 13.49 7.18 4.15
C GLN A 321 12.29 7.64 4.99
N LEU A 322 12.47 8.72 5.77
CA LEU A 322 11.38 9.31 6.55
C LEU A 322 10.35 9.92 5.62
N GLU A 323 9.09 9.56 5.85
CA GLU A 323 7.94 10.18 5.22
C GLU A 323 7.29 11.19 6.17
N MET A 324 7.06 12.41 5.68
CA MET A 324 6.29 13.43 6.38
C MET A 324 5.15 13.94 5.51
N ILE A 325 3.99 14.18 6.13
CA ILE A 325 2.83 14.78 5.46
C ILE A 325 2.30 15.93 6.32
N TRP A 326 2.27 17.13 5.75
CA TRP A 326 1.87 18.35 6.47
C TRP A 326 1.01 19.27 5.62
N LYS A 327 0.22 20.14 6.27
CA LYS A 327 -0.77 21.03 5.61
C LYS A 327 -0.18 22.08 4.66
N GLY A 328 1.14 22.12 4.50
CA GLY A 328 1.84 23.08 3.67
C GLY A 328 3.35 23.02 3.89
N ASN A 329 4.01 24.12 3.53
CA ASN A 329 5.47 24.28 3.56
C ASN A 329 6.00 24.89 4.88
N ASP A 330 5.13 25.11 5.87
CA ASP A 330 5.59 25.67 7.14
C ASP A 330 6.46 24.66 7.89
N THR A 331 7.51 25.15 8.54
CA THR A 331 8.34 24.33 9.44
C THR A 331 7.46 23.78 10.57
N LEU A 332 7.49 22.45 10.74
CA LEU A 332 6.73 21.75 11.77
C LEU A 332 7.26 22.07 13.16
N GLU A 333 6.38 22.38 14.11
CA GLU A 333 6.77 22.56 15.50
C GLU A 333 6.65 21.24 16.27
N PHE A 334 7.71 20.88 17.00
CA PHE A 334 7.67 19.75 17.91
C PHE A 334 6.67 20.06 19.04
N ARG A 335 5.92 19.05 19.46
CA ARG A 335 5.08 19.18 20.63
C ARG A 335 5.93 19.08 21.88
N GLN A 336 6.11 20.20 22.57
CA GLN A 336 6.84 20.27 23.82
C GLN A 336 5.96 19.86 25.00
N LEU A 337 6.53 19.07 25.90
CA LEU A 337 5.94 18.53 27.11
C LEU A 337 6.90 18.77 28.28
N GLU A 338 6.40 19.40 29.34
CA GLU A 338 7.21 19.79 30.50
C GLU A 338 7.21 18.71 31.59
N PHE A 339 8.39 18.23 31.97
CA PHE A 339 8.62 17.41 33.15
C PHE A 339 9.43 18.17 34.20
N ALA A 340 9.53 17.63 35.42
CA ALA A 340 10.28 18.27 36.50
C ALA A 340 11.76 18.48 36.13
N ASP A 341 12.40 17.43 35.63
CA ASP A 341 13.85 17.39 35.42
C ASP A 341 14.27 17.43 33.93
N MET A 342 13.30 17.42 33.02
CA MET A 342 13.55 17.47 31.57
C MET A 342 12.45 18.21 30.80
N GLU A 343 12.78 18.65 29.60
CA GLU A 343 11.83 19.07 28.56
C GLU A 343 11.74 17.93 27.54
N LEU A 344 10.55 17.44 27.24
CA LEU A 344 10.35 16.37 26.25
C LEU A 344 9.69 16.95 24.99
N PHE A 345 10.23 16.63 23.82
CA PHE A 345 9.76 17.09 22.52
C PHE A 345 9.28 15.89 21.72
N LEU A 346 8.05 15.95 21.23
CA LEU A 346 7.48 14.91 20.38
C LEU A 346 7.44 15.38 18.94
N PHE A 347 8.01 14.57 18.06
CA PHE A 347 7.97 14.77 16.62
C PHE A 347 6.95 13.81 16.00
N LEU A 348 5.93 14.37 15.36
CA LEU A 348 4.92 13.63 14.62
C LEU A 348 5.13 13.92 13.12
N PRO A 349 5.64 12.95 12.33
CA PRO A 349 5.88 13.16 10.89
C PRO A 349 4.60 13.50 10.11
N ARG A 350 3.43 13.14 10.66
CA ARG A 350 2.11 13.40 10.08
C ARG A 350 1.21 14.09 11.09
N TYR A 351 0.29 14.93 10.61
CA TYR A 351 -0.72 15.57 11.46
C TYR A 351 -2.04 14.79 11.57
N THR A 352 -2.27 13.86 10.64
CA THR A 352 -3.48 13.02 10.57
C THR A 352 -3.12 11.64 10.01
N ASP A 353 -3.91 10.64 10.37
CA ASP A 353 -3.81 9.27 9.88
C ASP A 353 -5.17 8.57 10.04
N CYS A 354 -5.38 7.45 9.35
CA CYS A 354 -6.54 6.59 9.46
C CYS A 354 -6.69 5.97 10.87
N HIS A 355 -5.56 5.58 11.47
CA HIS A 355 -5.58 4.72 12.65
C HIS A 355 -4.81 5.32 13.81
N ALA A 356 -3.56 5.70 13.56
CA ALA A 356 -2.67 6.21 14.59
C ALA A 356 -1.58 7.09 13.96
N LEU A 357 -1.13 8.09 14.71
CA LEU A 357 0.06 8.85 14.38
C LEU A 357 1.27 8.20 15.02
N GLU A 358 2.28 7.88 14.21
CA GLU A 358 3.62 7.59 14.70
C GLU A 358 4.25 8.85 15.29
N PHE A 359 4.95 8.71 16.41
CA PHE A 359 5.74 9.80 16.96
C PHE A 359 7.02 9.34 17.64
N TYR A 360 8.02 10.21 17.59
CA TYR A 360 9.34 10.06 18.20
C TYR A 360 9.46 11.02 19.39
N ALA A 361 10.29 10.67 20.38
CA ALA A 361 10.49 11.47 21.58
C ALA A 361 11.96 11.87 21.76
N TYR A 362 12.20 13.13 22.14
CA TYR A 362 13.53 13.65 22.44
C TYR A 362 13.48 14.43 23.73
N GLY A 363 14.44 14.20 24.62
CA GLY A 363 14.52 14.89 25.89
C GLY A 363 15.69 15.88 25.89
N VAL A 364 15.50 16.99 26.61
CA VAL A 364 16.56 17.90 27.03
C VAL A 364 16.60 17.88 28.55
N ASP A 365 17.71 17.43 29.12
CA ASP A 365 17.93 17.45 30.57
C ASP A 365 18.09 18.90 31.04
N LYS A 366 17.30 19.30 32.04
CA LYS A 366 17.28 20.70 32.53
C LYS A 366 18.50 21.08 33.36
N ALA A 367 19.20 20.10 33.94
CA ALA A 367 20.40 20.32 34.74
C ALA A 367 21.66 20.44 33.88
N THR A 368 21.77 19.63 32.82
CA THR A 368 22.95 19.55 31.95
C THR A 368 22.79 20.28 30.63
N GLY A 369 21.55 20.45 30.14
CA GLY A 369 21.27 20.94 28.78
C GLY A 369 21.67 19.95 27.69
N GLU A 370 21.80 18.66 28.03
CA GLU A 370 22.07 17.58 27.08
C GLU A 370 20.77 17.14 26.41
N ALA A 371 20.81 17.04 25.08
CA ALA A 371 19.71 16.55 24.26
C ALA A 371 19.95 15.09 23.88
N SER A 372 18.91 14.27 23.89
CA SER A 372 19.00 12.84 23.55
C SER A 372 17.69 12.30 22.98
N ASN A 373 17.77 11.25 22.17
CA ASN A 373 16.60 10.51 21.71
C ASN A 373 16.09 9.58 22.82
N TYR A 374 14.78 9.51 23.00
CA TYR A 374 14.14 8.66 23.99
C TYR A 374 13.46 7.47 23.30
N THR A 375 13.74 6.26 23.77
CA THR A 375 13.05 5.05 23.31
C THR A 375 11.90 4.67 24.22
N PHE A 376 10.93 3.93 23.70
CA PHE A 376 9.81 3.39 24.47
C PHE A 376 10.13 1.97 24.91
N ARG A 377 10.18 1.74 26.23
CA ARG A 377 10.41 0.41 26.81
C ARG A 377 9.09 -0.27 27.12
N ASP A 378 8.78 -1.35 26.41
CA ASP A 378 7.68 -2.26 26.71
C ASP A 378 8.22 -3.66 27.04
N GLY A 379 8.18 -4.01 28.33
CA GLY A 379 8.79 -5.22 28.86
C GLY A 379 10.28 -5.30 28.56
N GLU A 380 10.66 -6.20 27.65
CA GLU A 380 12.06 -6.39 27.22
C GLU A 380 12.41 -5.68 25.90
N ASN A 381 11.44 -5.05 25.25
CA ASN A 381 11.61 -4.41 23.95
C ASN A 381 11.85 -2.91 24.10
N ASP A 382 12.82 -2.39 23.34
CA ASP A 382 13.01 -0.95 23.13
C ASP A 382 12.51 -0.60 21.73
N LEU A 383 11.53 0.30 21.64
CA LEU A 383 11.00 0.80 20.38
C LEU A 383 11.47 2.24 20.14
N PRO A 384 11.86 2.60 18.90
CA PRO A 384 12.33 3.96 18.59
C PRO A 384 11.20 5.00 18.51
N TYR A 385 9.95 4.55 18.39
CA TYR A 385 8.75 5.38 18.30
C TYR A 385 7.57 4.71 19.01
N TRP A 386 6.48 5.45 19.16
CA TRP A 386 5.19 4.91 19.58
C TRP A 386 4.06 5.47 18.73
N ASN A 387 2.85 4.91 18.87
CA ASN A 387 1.66 5.32 18.13
C ASN A 387 0.64 5.99 19.04
N THR A 388 0.06 7.11 18.60
CA THR A 388 -0.96 7.88 19.33
C THR A 388 -2.21 8.10 18.50
N SER A 389 -3.34 8.37 19.16
CA SER A 389 -4.57 8.81 18.54
C SER A 389 -4.35 10.15 17.80
N PRO A 390 -4.89 10.32 16.58
CA PRO A 390 -4.92 11.62 15.90
C PRO A 390 -5.78 12.65 16.63
N GLN A 391 -6.71 12.23 17.50
CA GLN A 391 -7.61 13.12 18.23
C GLN A 391 -7.07 13.47 19.63
N GLU A 392 -6.47 12.50 20.30
CA GLU A 392 -5.96 12.63 21.69
C GLU A 392 -4.44 12.49 21.69
N LEU A 393 -3.78 13.61 21.43
CA LEU A 393 -2.31 13.68 21.37
C LEU A 393 -1.68 13.50 22.76
N PRO A 394 -0.43 13.00 22.83
CA PRO A 394 0.22 12.72 24.10
C PRO A 394 0.32 13.94 25.01
N LYS A 395 0.24 13.70 26.31
CA LYS A 395 0.25 14.75 27.35
C LYS A 395 0.96 14.27 28.61
N VAL A 396 1.32 15.21 29.46
CA VAL A 396 1.89 14.91 30.78
C VAL A 396 0.79 14.96 31.83
N GLU A 397 0.65 13.90 32.60
CA GLU A 397 -0.24 13.83 33.77
C GLU A 397 0.53 13.18 34.92
N ASP A 398 0.54 13.84 36.09
CA ASP A 398 1.24 13.38 37.31
C ASP A 398 2.72 12.99 37.08
N GLY A 399 3.41 13.71 36.18
CA GLY A 399 4.81 13.47 35.85
C GLY A 399 5.05 12.26 34.93
N MET A 400 3.98 11.68 34.38
CA MET A 400 4.01 10.56 33.44
C MET A 400 3.57 11.04 32.05
N LEU A 401 4.08 10.39 31.00
CA LEU A 401 3.59 10.59 29.66
C LEU A 401 2.36 9.69 29.45
N VAL A 402 1.20 10.29 29.19
CA VAL A 402 -0.04 9.59 28.87
C VAL A 402 -0.28 9.65 27.37
N VAL A 403 -0.45 8.48 26.75
CA VAL A 403 -0.67 8.31 25.32
C VAL A 403 -1.95 7.51 25.11
N GLU A 404 -2.92 8.05 24.38
CA GLU A 404 -4.04 7.25 23.87
C GLU A 404 -3.61 6.62 22.56
N GLY A 405 -3.67 5.29 22.45
CA GLY A 405 -3.36 4.57 21.22
C GLY A 405 -4.37 4.85 20.10
N GLY A 406 -3.98 4.49 18.88
CA GLY A 406 -4.87 4.57 17.73
C GLY A 406 -6.10 3.68 17.84
N ARG A 407 -7.14 4.01 17.06
CA ARG A 407 -8.39 3.24 16.97
C ARG A 407 -8.47 2.51 15.63
N TRP A 408 -8.66 1.20 15.67
CA TRP A 408 -8.76 0.36 14.47
C TRP A 408 -10.21 0.16 14.04
N ALA A 409 -10.43 -0.18 12.77
CA ALA A 409 -11.76 -0.52 12.27
C ALA A 409 -12.37 -1.67 13.09
N GLY A 410 -13.56 -1.45 13.64
CA GLY A 410 -14.28 -2.44 14.44
C GLY A 410 -13.86 -2.52 15.92
N GLN A 411 -13.05 -1.57 16.43
CA GLN A 411 -12.80 -1.45 17.86
C GLN A 411 -13.73 -0.43 18.52
N ASP A 412 -14.45 -0.87 19.55
CA ASP A 412 -15.31 -0.03 20.39
C ASP A 412 -14.52 0.72 21.49
N GLY A 413 -13.23 0.98 21.28
CA GLY A 413 -12.37 1.59 22.30
C GLY A 413 -10.93 1.81 21.86
N ALA A 414 -10.13 2.35 22.78
CA ALA A 414 -8.69 2.53 22.63
C ALA A 414 -7.94 1.95 23.84
N VAL A 415 -6.62 1.90 23.75
CA VAL A 415 -5.75 1.60 24.89
C VAL A 415 -5.04 2.87 25.29
N ARG A 416 -5.13 3.26 26.56
CA ARG A 416 -4.33 4.30 27.15
C ARG A 416 -3.06 3.69 27.72
N TYR A 417 -1.92 4.21 27.33
CA TYR A 417 -0.61 3.84 27.81
C TYR A 417 -0.08 4.94 28.71
N THR A 418 0.49 4.56 29.85
CA THR A 418 1.15 5.49 30.77
C THR A 418 2.62 5.12 30.85
N PHE A 419 3.50 6.07 30.48
CA PHE A 419 4.95 5.88 30.49
C PHE A 419 5.61 6.71 31.59
N GLU A 420 6.47 6.04 32.35
CA GLU A 420 7.38 6.65 33.30
C GLU A 420 8.66 7.12 32.56
N PRO A 421 9.03 8.40 32.65
CA PRO A 421 10.30 8.85 32.13
C PRO A 421 11.44 8.31 33.00
N VAL A 422 12.48 7.77 32.37
CA VAL A 422 13.72 7.29 33.00
C VAL A 422 14.89 8.05 32.36
N PRO A 423 15.18 9.30 32.80
CA PRO A 423 16.09 10.19 32.10
C PRO A 423 17.51 9.63 31.95
N ASP A 424 18.07 9.02 33.00
CA ASP A 424 19.43 8.42 32.97
C ASP A 424 19.63 7.34 31.90
N LYS A 425 18.54 6.79 31.36
CA LYS A 425 18.56 5.77 30.30
C LYS A 425 18.04 6.28 28.96
N HIS A 426 17.54 7.51 28.92
CA HIS A 426 16.79 8.06 27.79
C HIS A 426 15.63 7.12 27.37
N GLN A 427 14.82 6.72 28.34
CA GLN A 427 13.72 5.78 28.12
C GLN A 427 12.39 6.34 28.65
N LEU A 428 11.31 6.03 27.93
CA LEU A 428 9.93 6.15 28.38
C LEU A 428 9.45 4.72 28.67
N ARG A 429 9.42 4.32 29.93
CA ARG A 429 9.08 2.95 30.34
C ARG A 429 7.59 2.79 30.55
N LEU A 430 6.98 1.85 29.84
CA LEU A 430 5.57 1.53 30.02
C LEU A 430 5.31 1.07 31.47
N ALA A 431 4.45 1.81 32.16
CA ALA A 431 4.10 1.59 33.55
C ALA A 431 2.70 0.99 33.70
N ASP A 432 1.75 1.40 32.84
CA ASP A 432 0.36 0.95 32.88
C ASP A 432 -0.30 0.95 31.49
N GLU A 433 -1.27 0.06 31.33
CA GLU A 433 -2.14 -0.04 30.16
C GLU A 433 -3.62 -0.14 30.59
N GLU A 434 -4.43 0.81 30.15
CA GLU A 434 -5.86 0.86 30.46
C GLU A 434 -6.68 0.77 29.17
N ARG A 435 -7.60 -0.19 29.09
CA ARG A 435 -8.59 -0.21 28.00
C ARG A 435 -9.67 0.83 28.30
N ILE A 436 -9.83 1.79 27.38
CA ILE A 436 -10.84 2.83 27.47
C ILE A 436 -11.90 2.65 26.37
N PRO A 437 -13.16 3.04 26.61
CA PRO A 437 -14.22 3.01 25.61
C PRO A 437 -13.98 3.91 24.39
#